data_AF-V4SZP6-F1
#
_entry.id   AF-V4SZP6-F1
#
_cell.length_a   1.000
_cell.length_b   1.000
_cell.length_c   1.000
_cell.angle_alpha   90.00
_cell.angle_beta   90.00
_cell.angle_gamma   90.00
#
_symmetry.space_group_name_H-M   'P 1'
#
loop_
_entity.id
_entity.type
_entity.pdbx_description
1 polymer ?
#
loop_
_entity_poly.entity_id
_entity_poly.type
_entity_poly.pdbx_seq_one_letter_code
_entity_poly.pdbx_strand_id
1 'polypeptide(L)'
;MATRLTHHLRSQFLNAIRHNPRLLSTTSAAAATTSIPKSPVPILSHLSDLRQVPTSTTNSIRFFSTARRFPARPNRVDIGARARQMQSRRLWTYALTFSCIAGFIVIVLNNFQDQLVFYVTPSEALEKYQSNPSKNKFRLGGLVLEGSVAHPASSSEMEFVVTDLVTDILVRYQGSLPDLFREGHSVVVEGFIKPITEEIKNVKSEKSVSENARSRDCFFSATDVLAKHDEKYMPQEVAAAIEKNKKMLEEQQQQEGEI
;
A
#
# COMPACT_ATOMS: atom_id res chain seq x y z
N MET A 1 20.67 -37.97 -27.64
CA MET A 1 19.58 -38.47 -28.51
C MET A 1 18.40 -38.83 -27.64
N ALA A 2 17.21 -38.29 -27.97
CA ALA A 2 15.90 -38.52 -27.32
C ALA A 2 15.75 -37.87 -25.93
N THR A 3 14.64 -37.24 -25.54
CA THR A 3 13.22 -37.44 -25.91
C THR A 3 12.39 -36.15 -25.81
N ARG A 4 11.42 -36.05 -26.71
CA ARG A 4 10.47 -34.95 -26.94
C ARG A 4 9.51 -34.71 -25.76
N LEU A 5 9.34 -33.44 -25.41
CA LEU A 5 8.26 -32.90 -24.57
C LEU A 5 6.99 -32.75 -25.41
N THR A 6 5.87 -33.32 -24.95
CA THR A 6 4.52 -33.01 -25.45
C THR A 6 3.68 -32.45 -24.31
N HIS A 7 3.39 -31.16 -24.38
CA HIS A 7 2.39 -30.48 -23.55
C HIS A 7 0.99 -30.82 -24.08
N HIS A 8 0.12 -31.36 -23.23
CA HIS A 8 -1.32 -31.34 -23.49
C HIS A 8 -2.02 -30.64 -22.32
N LEU A 9 -2.25 -29.33 -22.48
CA LEU A 9 -3.25 -28.62 -21.71
C LEU A 9 -4.63 -29.09 -22.17
N ARG A 10 -5.46 -29.54 -21.22
CA ARG A 10 -6.91 -29.60 -21.37
C ARG A 10 -7.52 -28.75 -20.27
N SER A 11 -8.11 -27.64 -20.69
CA SER A 11 -8.98 -26.77 -19.92
C SER A 11 -10.27 -27.51 -19.56
N GLN A 12 -10.58 -27.57 -18.27
CA GLN A 12 -11.95 -27.81 -17.79
C GLN A 12 -12.24 -26.82 -16.67
N PHE A 13 -12.64 -25.61 -17.08
CA PHE A 13 -13.36 -24.67 -16.24
C PHE A 13 -14.84 -24.82 -16.58
N LEU A 14 -15.62 -25.43 -15.68
CA LEU A 14 -17.06 -25.18 -15.60
C LEU A 14 -17.52 -25.29 -14.14
N ASN A 15 -17.59 -24.11 -13.52
CA ASN A 15 -18.67 -23.61 -12.67
C ASN A 15 -19.56 -24.63 -11.93
N ALA A 16 -19.44 -24.65 -10.60
CA ALA A 16 -20.48 -25.12 -9.70
C ALA A 16 -20.65 -24.12 -8.55
N ILE A 17 -21.34 -23.00 -8.83
CA ILE A 17 -21.98 -22.15 -7.82
C ILE A 17 -23.47 -22.30 -8.04
N ARG A 18 -24.15 -23.00 -7.12
CA ARG A 18 -25.61 -22.93 -6.99
C ARG A 18 -25.93 -22.84 -5.50
N HIS A 19 -26.16 -21.61 -5.05
CA HIS A 19 -26.75 -21.30 -3.75
C HIS A 19 -28.25 -21.63 -3.74
N ASN A 20 -28.73 -22.10 -2.59
CA ASN A 20 -30.14 -22.30 -2.25
C ASN A 20 -30.91 -20.98 -2.17
N PRO A 21 -32.20 -20.96 -2.54
CA PRO A 21 -33.13 -19.97 -1.99
C PRO A 21 -34.44 -20.60 -1.49
N ARG A 22 -34.80 -20.24 -0.25
CA ARG A 22 -36.11 -20.36 0.42
C ARG A 22 -36.01 -19.39 1.61
N LEU A 23 -36.90 -18.43 1.89
CA LEU A 23 -38.31 -18.17 1.58
C LEU A 23 -38.66 -16.71 1.99
N LEU A 24 -39.77 -16.17 1.44
CA LEU A 24 -40.77 -15.23 2.03
C LEU A 24 -40.26 -13.86 2.54
N SER A 25 -40.94 -12.71 2.44
CA SER A 25 -42.26 -12.30 1.99
C SER A 25 -42.36 -10.75 2.15
N THR A 26 -43.42 -10.17 1.57
CA THR A 26 -44.13 -8.93 1.95
C THR A 26 -43.85 -7.62 1.18
N THR A 27 -44.96 -7.10 0.61
CA THR A 27 -45.39 -5.68 0.47
C THR A 27 -44.55 -4.77 -0.43
N SER A 28 -45.08 -3.82 -1.21
CA SER A 28 -46.42 -3.31 -1.47
C SER A 28 -46.29 -2.19 -2.52
N ALA A 29 -47.36 -1.98 -3.30
CA ALA A 29 -47.83 -0.72 -3.90
C ALA A 29 -47.28 -0.19 -5.25
N ALA A 30 -48.30 0.24 -6.03
CA ALA A 30 -48.37 1.23 -7.10
C ALA A 30 -47.85 0.85 -8.51
N ALA A 31 -48.49 1.15 -9.63
CA ALA A 31 -49.85 1.52 -10.04
C ALA A 31 -49.76 1.72 -11.59
N ALA A 32 -50.78 1.23 -12.32
CA ALA A 32 -51.38 1.72 -13.59
C ALA A 32 -50.46 2.27 -14.73
N THR A 33 -50.62 1.98 -16.03
CA THR A 33 -51.86 1.87 -16.84
C THR A 33 -51.54 1.46 -18.30
N THR A 34 -52.47 0.73 -18.95
CA THR A 34 -52.84 0.68 -20.42
C THR A 34 -51.77 0.24 -21.45
N SER A 35 -51.98 -0.64 -22.44
CA SER A 35 -53.17 -0.97 -23.25
C SER A 35 -53.10 -2.35 -23.93
N ILE A 36 -54.28 -2.87 -24.27
CA ILE A 36 -54.72 -4.20 -24.75
C ILE A 36 -54.94 -4.13 -26.30
N PRO A 37 -55.37 -5.15 -27.09
CA PRO A 37 -54.94 -6.55 -27.35
C PRO A 37 -54.80 -6.87 -28.87
N LYS A 38 -54.48 -8.13 -29.24
CA LYS A 38 -55.41 -8.97 -30.06
C LYS A 38 -54.97 -10.44 -30.10
N SER A 39 -55.95 -11.30 -29.83
CA SER A 39 -56.03 -12.77 -29.89
C SER A 39 -56.17 -13.30 -31.34
N PRO A 40 -56.57 -14.57 -31.63
CA PRO A 40 -56.58 -15.83 -30.85
C PRO A 40 -55.95 -17.05 -31.61
N VAL A 41 -55.82 -18.18 -30.93
CA VAL A 41 -55.61 -19.56 -31.48
C VAL A 41 -56.98 -20.19 -31.84
N PRO A 42 -57.13 -21.16 -32.79
CA PRO A 42 -57.06 -22.61 -32.45
C PRO A 42 -56.73 -23.59 -33.64
N ILE A 43 -56.10 -24.77 -33.43
CA ILE A 43 -56.62 -26.18 -33.38
C ILE A 43 -56.93 -26.90 -34.74
N LEU A 44 -56.55 -28.20 -34.81
CA LEU A 44 -57.01 -29.31 -35.70
C LEU A 44 -56.63 -29.20 -37.20
N SER A 45 -56.40 -30.22 -38.02
CA SER A 45 -56.23 -31.68 -37.93
C SER A 45 -56.14 -32.22 -39.36
N HIS A 46 -55.75 -33.51 -39.50
CA HIS A 46 -56.24 -34.43 -40.54
C HIS A 46 -55.63 -34.21 -41.94
N LEU A 47 -55.27 -35.17 -42.79
CA LEU A 47 -55.05 -36.62 -42.82
C LEU A 47 -54.86 -36.89 -44.33
N SER A 48 -54.25 -38.02 -44.69
CA SER A 48 -54.40 -38.67 -46.00
C SER A 48 -53.74 -37.95 -47.21
N ASP A 49 -53.15 -38.62 -48.19
CA ASP A 49 -52.96 -40.05 -48.41
C ASP A 49 -52.02 -40.23 -49.61
N LEU A 50 -51.35 -41.39 -49.62
CA LEU A 50 -51.02 -42.23 -50.79
C LEU A 50 -50.25 -41.59 -51.96
N ARG A 51 -49.10 -42.17 -52.34
CA ARG A 51 -49.03 -43.38 -53.20
C ARG A 51 -47.67 -43.53 -53.91
N GLN A 52 -47.05 -44.72 -53.74
CA GLN A 52 -46.21 -45.53 -54.67
C GLN A 52 -44.93 -44.88 -55.33
N VAL A 53 -43.67 -45.31 -55.08
CA VAL A 53 -42.94 -46.59 -55.34
C VAL A 53 -42.78 -46.89 -56.85
N PRO A 54 -41.68 -47.48 -57.39
CA PRO A 54 -40.23 -47.51 -57.06
C PRO A 54 -39.32 -47.20 -58.28
N THR A 55 -37.99 -47.17 -58.12
CA THR A 55 -37.05 -47.94 -58.99
C THR A 55 -35.65 -48.03 -58.38
N SER A 56 -35.08 -49.21 -58.49
CA SER A 56 -33.77 -49.73 -58.09
C SER A 56 -32.56 -49.07 -58.76
N THR A 57 -31.44 -48.88 -58.04
CA THR A 57 -30.13 -49.49 -58.39
C THR A 57 -29.08 -49.32 -57.27
N THR A 58 -28.70 -50.46 -56.68
CA THR A 58 -27.33 -50.90 -56.31
C THR A 58 -26.26 -49.89 -55.86
N ASN A 59 -25.91 -49.93 -54.57
CA ASN A 59 -24.53 -50.14 -54.11
C ASN A 59 -24.58 -50.52 -52.61
N SER A 60 -24.30 -51.76 -52.24
CA SER A 60 -22.97 -52.35 -52.10
C SER A 60 -22.47 -52.21 -50.65
N ILE A 61 -22.56 -53.37 -49.98
CA ILE A 61 -21.76 -53.85 -48.85
C ILE A 61 -22.16 -53.36 -47.45
N ARG A 62 -22.83 -54.30 -46.79
CA ARG A 62 -22.95 -54.47 -45.34
C ARG A 62 -21.56 -54.52 -44.73
N PHE A 63 -21.23 -53.55 -43.87
CA PHE A 63 -20.24 -53.76 -42.83
C PHE A 63 -20.89 -53.55 -41.48
N PHE A 64 -21.50 -54.63 -40.99
CA PHE A 64 -21.59 -54.85 -39.55
C PHE A 64 -20.16 -55.00 -39.03
N SER A 65 -19.54 -53.86 -38.69
CA SER A 65 -18.38 -53.87 -37.83
C SER A 65 -18.85 -54.36 -36.46
N THR A 66 -18.79 -55.67 -36.25
CA THR A 66 -18.57 -56.22 -34.93
C THR A 66 -17.23 -55.71 -34.46
N ALA A 67 -17.18 -54.49 -33.93
CA ALA A 67 -16.06 -54.04 -33.13
C ALA A 67 -15.96 -55.06 -31.99
N ARG A 68 -14.96 -55.93 -32.09
CA ARG A 68 -14.58 -56.84 -31.01
C ARG A 68 -14.45 -55.96 -29.78
N ARG A 69 -15.43 -56.05 -28.87
CA ARG A 69 -15.28 -55.58 -27.50
C ARG A 69 -14.18 -56.46 -26.91
N PHE A 70 -12.93 -56.10 -27.15
CA PHE A 70 -11.84 -56.58 -26.32
C PHE A 70 -12.23 -56.17 -24.90
N PRO A 71 -12.31 -57.12 -23.94
CA PRO A 71 -12.53 -56.73 -22.56
C PRO A 71 -11.40 -55.76 -22.22
N ALA A 72 -11.76 -54.50 -21.96
CA ALA A 72 -10.81 -53.51 -21.51
C ALA A 72 -10.21 -54.07 -20.23
N ARG A 73 -8.94 -54.51 -20.31
CA ARG A 73 -8.19 -55.02 -19.17
C ARG A 73 -8.37 -53.99 -18.05
N PRO A 74 -8.92 -54.36 -16.88
CA PRO A 74 -9.12 -53.40 -15.81
C PRO A 74 -7.76 -52.79 -15.49
N ASN A 75 -7.66 -51.46 -15.59
CA ASN A 75 -6.45 -50.76 -15.21
C ASN A 75 -6.13 -51.17 -13.77
N ARG A 76 -4.96 -51.79 -13.57
CA ARG A 76 -4.49 -52.16 -12.24
C ARG A 76 -4.44 -50.86 -11.44
N VAL A 77 -5.33 -50.71 -10.47
CA VAL A 77 -5.37 -49.51 -9.64
C VAL A 77 -4.06 -49.50 -8.86
N ASP A 78 -3.15 -48.59 -9.23
CA ASP A 78 -1.92 -48.37 -8.49
C ASP A 78 -2.26 -47.67 -7.18
N ILE A 79 -2.59 -48.47 -6.17
CA ILE A 79 -2.91 -48.01 -4.81
C ILE A 79 -1.77 -47.13 -4.27
N GLY A 80 -0.52 -47.46 -4.61
CA GLY A 80 0.65 -46.66 -4.26
C GLY A 80 0.70 -45.28 -4.94
N ALA A 81 0.27 -45.17 -6.20
CA ALA A 81 0.21 -43.88 -6.90
C ALA A 81 -0.86 -42.96 -6.27
N ARG A 82 -2.03 -43.52 -5.92
CA ARG A 82 -3.12 -42.78 -5.28
C ARG A 82 -2.79 -42.37 -3.84
N ALA A 83 -2.07 -43.21 -3.09
CA ALA A 83 -1.58 -42.89 -1.75
C ALA A 83 -0.59 -41.72 -1.75
N ARG A 84 0.40 -41.74 -2.67
CA ARG A 84 1.35 -40.62 -2.86
C ARG A 84 0.64 -39.32 -3.26
N GLN A 85 -0.40 -39.42 -4.08
CA GLN A 85 -1.20 -38.26 -4.49
C GLN A 85 -1.98 -37.62 -3.34
N MET A 86 -2.47 -38.40 -2.36
CA MET A 86 -3.14 -37.83 -1.18
C MET A 86 -2.15 -37.16 -0.22
N GLN A 87 -0.95 -37.72 -0.07
CA GLN A 87 0.12 -37.15 0.75
C GLN A 87 0.64 -35.83 0.16
N SER A 88 0.88 -35.77 -1.15
CA SER A 88 1.34 -34.54 -1.80
C SER A 88 0.27 -33.44 -1.75
N ARG A 89 -1.02 -33.75 -1.95
CA ARG A 89 -2.10 -32.75 -1.83
C ARG A 89 -2.14 -32.08 -0.45
N ARG A 90 -1.97 -32.86 0.63
CA ARG A 90 -1.90 -32.33 2.00
C ARG A 90 -0.65 -31.50 2.25
N LEU A 91 0.49 -31.94 1.72
CA LEU A 91 1.74 -31.19 1.81
C LEU A 91 1.62 -29.83 1.09
N TRP A 92 1.05 -29.82 -0.11
CA TRP A 92 0.82 -28.59 -0.88
C TRP A 92 -0.14 -27.63 -0.17
N THR A 93 -1.19 -28.13 0.48
CA THR A 93 -2.06 -27.26 1.29
C THR A 93 -1.32 -26.64 2.46
N TYR A 94 -0.48 -27.39 3.17
CA TYR A 94 0.30 -26.84 4.28
C TYR A 94 1.36 -25.86 3.82
N ALA A 95 2.05 -26.16 2.72
CA ALA A 95 3.04 -25.26 2.12
C ALA A 95 2.38 -23.93 1.70
N LEU A 96 1.20 -24.00 1.09
CA LEU A 96 0.44 -22.80 0.70
C LEU A 96 0.01 -21.99 1.93
N THR A 97 -0.54 -22.64 2.97
CA THR A 97 -0.93 -21.93 4.20
C THR A 97 0.26 -21.29 4.90
N PHE A 98 1.38 -22.01 5.00
CA PHE A 98 2.60 -21.48 5.62
C PHE A 98 3.17 -20.31 4.81
N SER A 99 3.17 -20.41 3.48
CA SER A 99 3.59 -19.33 2.59
C SER A 99 2.70 -18.10 2.72
N CYS A 100 1.37 -18.26 2.83
CA CYS A 100 0.46 -17.14 3.06
C CYS A 100 0.72 -16.46 4.41
N ILE A 101 0.92 -17.22 5.48
CA ILE A 101 1.21 -16.67 6.82
C ILE A 101 2.57 -15.95 6.82
N ALA A 102 3.60 -16.56 6.24
CA ALA A 102 4.92 -15.94 6.12
C ALA A 102 4.85 -14.64 5.31
N GLY A 103 4.13 -14.64 4.18
CA GLY A 103 3.92 -13.45 3.36
C GLY A 103 3.18 -12.34 4.13
N PHE A 104 2.14 -12.69 4.90
CA PHE A 104 1.41 -11.73 5.73
C PHE A 104 2.31 -11.07 6.78
N ILE A 105 3.13 -11.86 7.48
CA ILE A 105 4.07 -11.34 8.49
C ILE A 105 5.07 -10.37 7.83
N VAL A 106 5.63 -10.72 6.67
CA VAL A 106 6.56 -9.86 5.93
C VAL A 106 5.88 -8.53 5.54
N ILE A 107 4.65 -8.58 5.03
CA ILE A 107 3.91 -7.36 4.65
C ILE A 107 3.65 -6.48 5.87
N VAL A 108 3.21 -7.06 6.99
CA VAL A 108 2.94 -6.31 8.23
C VAL A 108 4.21 -5.69 8.79
N LEU A 109 5.32 -6.44 8.83
CA LEU A 109 6.60 -5.92 9.31
C LEU A 109 7.15 -4.80 8.43
N ASN A 110 6.94 -4.88 7.11
CA ASN A 110 7.34 -3.80 6.20
C ASN A 110 6.46 -2.55 6.37
N ASN A 111 5.14 -2.72 6.50
CA ASN A 111 4.22 -1.59 6.70
C ASN A 111 4.38 -0.90 8.06
N PHE A 112 4.73 -1.65 9.10
CA PHE A 112 4.92 -1.10 10.44
C PHE A 112 6.12 -0.16 10.53
N GLN A 113 7.20 -0.44 9.79
CA GLN A 113 8.39 0.42 9.77
C GLN A 113 8.09 1.83 9.26
N ASP A 114 7.15 1.98 8.32
CA ASP A 114 6.75 3.28 7.75
C ASP A 114 5.90 4.13 8.73
N GLN A 115 5.33 3.54 9.77
CA GLN A 115 4.45 4.20 10.74
C GLN A 115 5.16 4.67 12.01
N LEU A 116 6.44 4.31 12.19
CA LEU A 116 7.19 4.70 13.38
C LEU A 116 7.69 6.14 13.26
N VAL A 117 7.20 7.00 14.14
CA VAL A 117 7.64 8.40 14.22
C VAL A 117 8.54 8.59 15.43
N PHE A 118 9.83 8.71 15.18
CA PHE A 118 10.85 8.90 16.21
C PHE A 118 11.07 10.38 16.51
N TYR A 119 11.39 10.67 17.77
CA TYR A 119 11.86 12.00 18.18
C TYR A 119 13.36 12.10 17.91
N VAL A 120 13.78 13.17 17.25
CA VAL A 120 15.17 13.39 16.85
C VAL A 120 15.52 14.86 17.00
N THR A 121 16.77 15.16 17.34
CA THR A 121 17.28 16.54 17.28
C THR A 121 17.68 16.92 15.85
N PRO A 122 17.82 18.22 15.54
CA PRO A 122 18.44 18.69 14.31
C PRO A 122 19.75 17.98 13.95
N SER A 123 20.69 17.79 14.90
CA SER A 123 21.97 17.13 14.61
C SER A 123 21.77 15.67 14.21
N GLU A 124 20.97 14.93 14.98
CA GLU A 124 20.69 13.51 14.69
C GLU A 124 19.89 13.33 13.39
N ALA A 125 18.99 14.26 13.06
CA ALA A 125 18.20 14.20 11.84
C ALA A 125 19.10 14.26 10.60
N LEU A 126 20.17 15.08 10.64
CA LEU A 126 21.13 15.20 9.55
C LEU A 126 21.96 13.91 9.39
N GLU A 127 22.45 13.34 10.48
CA GLU A 127 23.21 12.09 10.48
C GLU A 127 22.35 10.90 10.00
N LYS A 128 21.10 10.81 10.47
CA LYS A 128 20.15 9.78 10.04
C LYS A 128 19.83 9.89 8.56
N TYR A 129 19.73 11.10 8.03
CA TYR A 129 19.54 11.32 6.61
C TYR A 129 20.75 10.90 5.77
N GLN A 130 21.97 11.20 6.24
CA GLN A 130 23.21 10.80 5.57
C GLN A 130 23.38 9.27 5.53
N SER A 131 23.05 8.59 6.62
CA SER A 131 23.14 7.12 6.71
C SER A 131 22.02 6.41 5.94
N ASN A 132 20.80 6.96 5.95
CA ASN A 132 19.66 6.44 5.21
C ASN A 132 18.80 7.60 4.67
N PRO A 133 18.80 7.88 3.36
CA PRO A 133 17.85 8.78 2.72
C PRO A 133 16.47 8.10 2.65
N SER A 134 15.91 7.79 3.82
CA SER A 134 14.61 7.17 3.98
C SER A 134 13.51 8.23 3.85
N LYS A 135 12.35 7.82 3.33
CA LYS A 135 11.15 8.66 3.23
C LYS A 135 10.32 8.61 4.53
N ASN A 136 10.96 8.37 5.67
CA ASN A 136 10.25 8.20 6.92
C ASN A 136 9.91 9.57 7.51
N LYS A 137 8.77 9.65 8.19
CA LYS A 137 8.39 10.83 8.96
C LYS A 137 9.17 10.83 10.27
N PHE A 138 9.71 11.97 10.64
CA PHE A 138 10.36 12.15 11.94
C PHE A 138 9.71 13.30 12.70
N ARG A 139 9.79 13.23 14.02
CA ARG A 139 9.47 14.34 14.92
C ARG A 139 10.77 15.03 15.30
N LEU A 140 11.04 16.14 14.63
CA LEU A 140 12.18 16.98 14.91
C LEU A 140 11.86 17.83 16.14
N GLY A 141 12.59 17.62 17.23
CA GLY A 141 12.46 18.38 18.47
C GLY A 141 13.67 19.29 18.66
N GLY A 142 13.42 20.54 19.05
CA GLY A 142 14.49 21.51 19.30
C GLY A 142 13.95 22.83 19.80
N LEU A 143 14.82 23.83 19.87
CA LEU A 143 14.49 25.20 20.22
C LEU A 143 14.29 26.02 18.95
N VAL A 144 13.31 26.91 18.93
CA VAL A 144 13.15 27.86 17.83
C VAL A 144 14.20 28.96 17.99
N LEU A 145 15.00 29.20 16.95
CA LEU A 145 16.01 30.25 16.97
C LEU A 145 15.35 31.64 17.00
N GLU A 146 15.89 32.55 17.82
CA GLU A 146 15.42 33.93 17.93
C GLU A 146 15.60 34.72 16.62
N GLY A 147 14.60 35.53 16.26
CA GLY A 147 14.56 36.28 15.01
C GLY A 147 14.51 35.44 13.73
N SER A 148 14.29 34.12 13.83
CA SER A 148 14.30 33.21 12.67
C SER A 148 12.94 33.02 12.02
N VAL A 149 11.86 33.54 12.61
CA VAL A 149 10.50 33.30 12.12
C VAL A 149 10.15 34.30 11.03
N ALA A 150 10.01 33.82 9.79
CA ALA A 150 9.60 34.63 8.65
C ALA A 150 8.28 34.18 8.03
N HIS A 151 7.49 35.19 7.67
CA HIS A 151 6.31 35.06 6.85
C HIS A 151 6.57 35.64 5.45
N PRO A 152 6.85 34.82 4.43
CA PRO A 152 6.86 35.26 3.03
C PRO A 152 5.50 35.84 2.63
N ALA A 153 5.47 37.07 2.14
CA ALA A 153 4.22 37.76 1.79
C ALA A 153 3.50 37.15 0.57
N SER A 154 4.17 36.27 -0.18
CA SER A 154 3.67 35.65 -1.40
C SER A 154 2.97 34.31 -1.17
N SER A 155 3.13 33.67 -0.01
CA SER A 155 2.57 32.34 0.26
C SER A 155 2.15 32.15 1.72
N SER A 156 1.23 31.22 1.99
CA SER A 156 0.86 30.80 3.35
C SER A 156 1.91 29.87 3.99
N GLU A 157 3.16 29.94 3.54
CA GLU A 157 4.25 29.18 4.11
C GLU A 157 4.87 29.97 5.26
N MET A 158 5.28 29.28 6.31
CA MET A 158 6.02 29.82 7.43
C MET A 158 7.40 29.18 7.41
N GLU A 159 8.43 30.01 7.61
CA GLU A 159 9.82 29.55 7.63
C GLU A 159 10.40 29.93 8.99
N PHE A 160 11.03 28.97 9.66
CA PHE A 160 11.69 29.19 10.94
C PHE A 160 12.84 28.22 11.10
N VAL A 161 13.80 28.55 11.96
CA VAL A 161 14.97 27.71 12.20
C VAL A 161 14.81 27.01 13.54
N VAL A 162 15.05 25.70 13.55
CA VAL A 162 15.09 24.90 14.78
C VAL A 162 16.52 24.47 15.06
N THR A 163 16.95 24.66 16.30
CA THR A 163 18.31 24.42 16.78
C THR A 163 18.33 23.49 17.98
N ASP A 164 19.41 22.70 18.11
CA ASP A 164 19.77 21.98 19.33
C ASP A 164 21.00 22.58 20.02
N LEU A 165 21.30 23.85 19.74
CA LEU A 165 22.49 24.61 20.14
C LEU A 165 23.78 24.25 19.38
N VAL A 166 23.83 23.11 18.66
CA VAL A 166 25.01 22.70 17.88
C VAL A 166 24.76 22.86 16.39
N THR A 167 23.61 22.40 15.91
CA THR A 167 23.20 22.49 14.51
C THR A 167 21.82 23.12 14.37
N ASP A 168 21.65 23.80 13.23
CA ASP A 168 20.45 24.56 12.91
C ASP A 168 19.88 24.08 11.59
N ILE A 169 18.59 23.76 11.56
CA ILE A 169 17.89 23.30 10.36
C ILE A 169 16.74 24.26 10.02
N LEU A 170 16.64 24.64 8.75
CA LEU A 170 15.53 25.40 8.22
C LEU A 170 14.27 24.53 8.14
N VAL A 171 13.20 24.94 8.81
CA VAL A 171 11.89 24.31 8.77
C VAL A 171 10.95 25.15 7.91
N ARG A 172 10.29 24.50 6.94
CA ARG A 172 9.23 25.09 6.11
C ARG A 172 7.92 24.41 6.44
N TYR A 173 6.98 25.19 6.96
CA TYR A 173 5.65 24.73 7.36
C TYR A 173 4.58 25.39 6.50
N GLN A 174 3.59 24.61 6.06
CA GLN A 174 2.45 25.14 5.32
C GLN A 174 1.27 25.31 6.29
N GLY A 175 0.87 26.55 6.54
CA GLY A 175 -0.25 26.86 7.43
C GLY A 175 0.08 27.94 8.45
N SER A 176 -0.81 28.10 9.43
CA SER A 176 -0.66 29.05 10.53
C SER A 176 0.03 28.37 11.71
N LEU A 177 1.04 29.02 12.30
CA LEU A 177 1.70 28.52 13.50
C LEU A 177 0.72 28.54 14.69
N PRO A 178 0.79 27.55 15.60
CA PRO A 178 -0.01 27.57 16.83
C PRO A 178 0.22 28.83 17.65
N ASP A 179 -0.78 29.27 18.42
CA ASP A 179 -0.66 30.49 19.24
C ASP A 179 0.43 30.37 20.33
N LEU A 180 0.75 29.17 20.77
CA LEU A 180 1.83 28.91 21.74
C LEU A 180 3.23 28.91 21.11
N PHE A 181 3.33 29.08 19.79
CA PHE A 181 4.63 29.13 19.12
C PHE A 181 5.31 30.47 19.39
N ARG A 182 6.51 30.42 19.98
CA ARG A 182 7.35 31.57 20.27
C ARG A 182 8.80 31.22 20.01
N GLU A 183 9.58 32.22 19.66
CA GLU A 183 11.03 32.11 19.55
C GLU A 183 11.66 31.79 20.92
N GLY A 184 12.82 31.13 20.92
CA GLY A 184 13.52 30.70 22.13
C GLY A 184 12.86 29.53 22.89
N HIS A 185 11.67 29.07 22.46
CA HIS A 185 10.94 27.99 23.11
C HIS A 185 11.14 26.65 22.41
N SER A 186 10.91 25.57 23.16
CA SER A 186 10.93 24.21 22.62
C SER A 186 9.75 23.97 21.69
N VAL A 187 10.02 23.40 20.52
CA VAL A 187 9.03 23.00 19.53
C VAL A 187 9.28 21.58 19.07
N VAL A 188 8.21 20.86 18.74
CA VAL A 188 8.28 19.59 18.04
C VAL A 188 7.61 19.75 16.69
N VAL A 189 8.31 19.38 15.63
CA VAL A 189 7.84 19.49 14.25
C VAL A 189 7.78 18.10 13.64
N GLU A 190 6.64 17.71 13.08
CA GLU A 190 6.50 16.46 12.34
C GLU A 190 6.67 16.71 10.84
N GLY A 191 7.50 15.92 10.16
CA GLY A 191 7.73 16.10 8.73
C GLY A 191 8.82 15.23 8.14
N PHE A 192 9.35 15.69 7.01
CA PHE A 192 10.39 15.01 6.25
C PHE A 192 11.54 15.95 5.94
N ILE A 193 12.76 15.42 6.00
CA ILE A 193 13.93 16.15 5.52
C ILE A 193 14.02 16.03 3.99
N LYS A 194 14.30 17.15 3.32
CA LYS A 194 14.46 17.22 1.86
C LYS A 194 15.77 17.93 1.54
N PRO A 195 16.52 17.48 0.52
CA PRO A 195 17.68 18.22 0.07
C PRO A 195 17.23 19.55 -0.54
N ILE A 196 17.98 20.61 -0.25
CA ILE A 196 17.79 21.89 -0.93
C ILE A 196 18.28 21.70 -2.37
N THR A 197 17.37 21.65 -3.33
CA THR A 197 17.74 21.72 -4.75
C THR A 197 18.01 23.18 -5.11
N GLU A 198 19.10 23.42 -5.85
CA GLU A 198 19.59 24.75 -6.28
C GLU A 198 18.50 25.66 -6.90
N GLU A 199 17.43 25.09 -7.46
CA GLU A 199 16.29 25.82 -8.03
C GLU A 199 15.52 26.67 -6.99
N ILE A 200 15.44 26.22 -5.73
CA ILE A 200 14.72 26.94 -4.65
C ILE A 200 15.59 28.06 -4.07
N LYS A 201 16.92 27.88 -4.09
CA LYS A 201 17.90 28.83 -3.55
C LYS A 201 17.84 30.19 -4.26
N ASN A 202 17.54 30.18 -5.55
CA ASN A 202 17.52 31.39 -6.38
C ASN A 202 16.18 32.15 -6.33
N VAL A 203 15.08 31.54 -5.88
CA VAL A 203 13.73 32.14 -5.95
C VAL A 203 13.34 32.86 -4.65
N LYS A 204 14.00 32.60 -3.52
CA LYS A 204 13.58 33.09 -2.19
C LYS A 204 14.59 33.98 -1.45
N SER A 205 15.63 34.46 -2.11
CA SER A 205 16.74 35.17 -1.44
C SER A 205 16.44 36.60 -0.97
N GLU A 206 15.18 37.04 -0.93
CA GLU A 206 14.80 38.39 -0.49
C GLU A 206 14.42 38.49 1.00
N LYS A 207 14.34 37.38 1.75
CA LYS A 207 14.17 37.40 3.22
C LYS A 207 15.08 36.37 3.92
N SER A 208 15.97 36.88 4.75
CA SER A 208 17.21 36.30 5.29
C SER A 208 17.01 35.31 6.46
N VAL A 209 16.32 34.19 6.25
CA VAL A 209 16.26 33.12 7.29
C VAL A 209 17.27 32.00 7.03
N SER A 210 17.65 31.79 5.77
CA SER A 210 18.64 30.78 5.37
C SER A 210 20.08 31.12 5.80
N GLU A 211 20.38 32.39 6.10
CA GLU A 211 21.68 32.81 6.61
C GLU A 211 21.91 32.38 8.05
N ASN A 212 20.84 32.29 8.84
CA ASN A 212 20.86 31.93 10.26
C ASN A 212 20.98 30.40 10.46
N ALA A 213 20.71 29.59 9.43
CA ALA A 213 20.88 28.15 9.51
C ALA A 213 22.32 27.75 9.16
N ARG A 214 23.02 27.14 10.13
CA ARG A 214 24.34 26.55 9.90
C ARG A 214 24.30 25.41 8.85
N SER A 215 23.17 24.71 8.71
CA SER A 215 22.95 23.69 7.67
C SER A 215 22.33 24.29 6.40
N ARG A 216 23.06 24.26 5.27
CA ARG A 216 22.63 24.83 3.98
C ARG A 216 22.22 23.79 2.93
N ASP A 217 22.38 22.51 3.23
CA ASP A 217 22.24 21.44 2.23
C ASP A 217 20.84 20.80 2.21
N CYS A 218 20.11 20.92 3.31
CA CYS A 218 18.79 20.32 3.47
C CYS A 218 17.83 21.24 4.25
N PHE A 219 16.54 21.07 3.98
CA PHE A 219 15.46 21.74 4.70
C PHE A 219 14.46 20.70 5.20
N PHE A 220 13.79 21.01 6.30
CA PHE A 220 12.76 20.17 6.86
C PHE A 220 11.38 20.64 6.38
N SER A 221 10.71 19.81 5.59
CA SER A 221 9.34 20.01 5.11
C SER A 221 8.37 19.54 6.20
N ALA A 222 7.89 20.49 7.01
CA ALA A 222 6.98 20.23 8.12
C ALA A 222 5.54 20.05 7.65
N THR A 223 4.87 19.05 8.22
CA THR A 223 3.43 18.80 8.06
C THR A 223 2.64 19.27 9.28
N ASP A 224 3.22 19.18 10.48
CA ASP A 224 2.58 19.61 11.71
C ASP A 224 3.60 20.26 12.66
N VAL A 225 3.14 21.26 13.42
CA VAL A 225 3.96 22.00 14.38
C VAL A 225 3.26 21.95 15.73
N LEU A 226 3.93 21.31 16.69
CA LEU A 226 3.48 21.14 18.06
C LEU A 226 4.28 22.11 18.93
N ALA A 227 3.66 23.23 19.29
CA ALA A 227 4.21 24.16 20.27
C ALA A 227 3.51 23.95 21.61
N LYS A 228 4.27 23.57 22.64
CA LYS A 228 3.82 23.58 24.03
C LYS A 228 4.83 24.35 24.86
N HIS A 229 4.36 25.21 25.75
CA HIS A 229 5.23 25.98 26.65
C HIS A 229 5.78 25.15 27.83
N ASP A 230 5.30 23.92 28.02
CA ASP A 230 5.76 23.10 29.12
C ASP A 230 7.02 22.33 28.70
N GLU A 231 8.17 22.66 29.30
CA GLU A 231 9.41 21.87 29.23
C GLU A 231 9.17 20.38 29.55
N LYS A 232 8.12 20.10 30.34
CA LYS A 232 7.62 18.75 30.66
C LYS A 232 7.14 17.94 29.45
N TYR A 233 6.86 18.57 28.30
CA TYR A 233 6.38 17.90 27.09
C TYR A 233 7.45 17.68 26.02
N MET A 234 8.68 18.19 26.23
CA MET A 234 9.79 17.83 25.34
C MET A 234 10.15 16.35 25.58
N PRO A 235 10.24 15.53 24.52
CA PRO A 235 10.64 14.13 24.65
C PRO A 235 11.99 14.03 25.38
N GLN A 236 12.11 13.06 26.29
CA GLN A 236 13.32 12.88 27.09
C GLN A 236 14.59 12.76 26.23
N GLU A 237 14.49 12.10 25.07
CA GLU A 237 15.59 11.94 24.11
C GLU A 237 16.11 13.30 23.61
N VAL A 238 15.20 14.18 23.20
CA VAL A 238 15.50 15.53 22.71
C VAL A 238 16.01 16.41 23.85
N ALA A 239 15.35 16.36 25.01
CA ALA A 239 15.74 17.15 26.18
C ALA A 239 17.15 16.81 26.67
N ALA A 240 17.49 15.51 26.75
CA ALA A 240 18.81 15.06 27.15
C ALA A 240 19.90 15.49 26.13
N ALA A 241 19.59 15.46 24.84
CA ALA A 241 20.50 15.92 23.79
C ALA A 241 20.79 17.43 23.89
N ILE A 242 19.75 18.25 24.13
CA ILE A 242 19.92 19.70 24.30
C ILE A 242 20.71 20.03 25.59
N GLU A 243 20.43 19.36 26.71
CA GLU A 243 21.21 19.54 27.95
C GLU A 243 22.69 19.18 27.76
N LYS A 244 22.96 18.08 27.04
CA LYS A 244 24.32 17.65 26.73
C LYS A 244 25.04 18.70 25.87
N ASN A 245 24.37 19.19 24.83
CA ASN A 245 24.91 20.22 23.95
C ASN A 245 25.17 21.54 24.70
N LYS A 246 24.26 21.94 25.60
CA LYS A 246 24.42 23.11 26.46
C LYS A 246 25.66 23.00 27.35
N LYS A 247 25.84 21.86 28.03
CA LYS A 247 27.03 21.61 28.87
C LYS A 247 28.33 21.68 28.07
N MET A 248 28.35 21.07 26.88
CA MET A 248 29.51 21.12 25.99
C MET A 248 29.88 22.56 25.58
N LEU A 249 28.88 23.41 25.32
CA LEU A 249 29.10 24.82 24.99
C LEU A 249 29.60 25.63 26.20
N GLU A 250 29.05 25.39 27.39
CA GLU A 250 29.50 26.04 28.63
C GLU A 250 30.96 25.66 28.96
N GLU A 251 31.34 24.39 28.78
CA GLU A 251 32.73 23.92 28.95
C GLU A 251 33.69 24.58 27.94
N GLN A 252 33.27 24.72 26.67
CA GLN A 252 34.07 25.41 25.65
C GLN A 252 34.29 26.89 26.02
N GLN A 253 33.25 27.57 26.48
CA GLN A 253 33.34 28.97 26.91
C GLN A 253 34.24 29.16 28.14
N GLN A 254 34.24 28.21 29.07
CA GLN A 254 35.12 28.24 30.24
C GLN A 254 36.60 28.02 29.85
N GLN A 255 36.88 27.14 28.90
CA GLN A 255 38.24 26.89 28.40
C GLN A 255 38.80 28.08 27.61
N GLU A 256 37.96 28.80 26.85
CA GLU A 256 38.38 30.01 26.12
C GLU A 256 38.56 31.23 27.04
N GLY A 257 37.88 31.27 28.20
CA GLY A 257 38.01 32.36 29.16
C GLY A 257 39.20 32.27 30.13
N GLU A 258 39.89 31.13 30.17
CA GLU A 258 41.05 30.89 31.06
C GLU A 258 42.42 31.06 30.33
N ILE A 259 42.40 31.42 29.04
CA ILE A 259 43.59 31.69 28.19
C ILE A 259 43.73 33.19 27.96
#